data_AF-A0A2E1YEP4-F1
#
_entry.id   AF-A0A2E1YEP4-F1
#
_cell.length_a   1.000
_cell.length_b   1.000
_cell.length_c   1.000
_cell.angle_alpha   90.00
_cell.angle_beta   90.00
_cell.angle_gamma   90.00
#
_symmetry.space_group_name_H-M   'P 1'
#
loop_
_entity.id
_entity.type
_entity.pdbx_description
1 polymer ?
#
loop_
_entity_poly.entity_id
_entity_poly.type
_entity_poly.pdbx_seq_one_letter_code
_entity_poly.pdbx_strand_id
1 'polypeptide(L)'
;MSSIQPRKQRLARYTAPYHRRHREMSAPVDKSLREKQLARGFRYPRSMPVRKGDRVLIVRGEGKSKSATKVAKVDRKARKIYVEGFTYFKSDGTELQRPIDPSNLVIINPDWSDIYRRKLLTRVNESIEWTDSAISDLEAAEDEHEEETVGPIVEETTEEANEEVKEAEEEEPVEEINYDNMKVSDLKEALKEKGLPVGGKKSELIDRLKGESK
;
A
#
# COMPACT_ATOMS: atom_id res chain seq x y z
N MET A 1 13.86 38.82 -3.03
CA MET A 1 15.15 38.38 -2.47
C MET A 1 14.92 37.42 -1.32
N SER A 2 15.56 36.25 -1.32
CA SER A 2 15.50 35.31 -0.19
C SER A 2 16.64 35.63 0.78
N SER A 3 16.35 35.68 2.08
CA SER A 3 17.37 35.86 3.11
C SER A 3 18.26 34.62 3.22
N ILE A 4 19.58 34.79 3.26
CA ILE A 4 20.55 33.69 3.45
C ILE A 4 20.51 33.14 4.89
N GLN A 5 20.08 33.96 5.87
CA GLN A 5 20.09 33.58 7.29
C GLN A 5 19.21 32.35 7.58
N PRO A 6 19.77 31.23 8.11
CA PRO A 6 19.01 30.00 8.36
C PRO A 6 17.83 30.16 9.31
N ARG A 7 17.97 31.00 10.35
CA ARG A 7 16.89 31.29 11.31
C ARG A 7 15.66 31.87 10.62
N LYS A 8 15.85 32.83 9.71
CA LYS A 8 14.76 33.48 8.96
C LYS A 8 14.12 32.50 7.97
N GLN A 9 14.90 31.64 7.31
CA GLN A 9 14.36 30.63 6.40
C GLN A 9 13.50 29.58 7.13
N ARG A 10 13.95 29.10 8.30
CA ARG A 10 13.18 28.16 9.12
C ARG A 10 11.87 28.77 9.60
N LEU A 11 11.91 30.02 10.07
CA LEU A 11 10.70 30.74 10.48
C LEU A 11 9.73 30.90 9.30
N ALA A 12 10.22 31.32 8.14
CA ALA A 12 9.39 31.52 6.95
C ALA A 12 8.68 30.23 6.51
N ARG A 13 9.37 29.07 6.54
CA ARG A 13 8.75 27.77 6.27
C ARG A 13 7.71 27.43 7.32
N TYR A 14 8.04 27.61 8.60
CA TYR A 14 7.15 27.28 9.73
C TYR A 14 5.83 28.09 9.68
N THR A 15 5.92 29.39 9.45
CA THR A 15 4.78 30.33 9.43
C THR A 15 4.13 30.48 8.05
N ALA A 16 4.54 29.71 7.04
CA ALA A 16 4.01 29.83 5.68
C ALA A 16 2.47 29.69 5.66
N PRO A 17 1.75 30.53 4.89
CA PRO A 17 0.31 30.40 4.71
C PRO A 17 -0.04 29.18 3.84
N TYR A 18 -1.29 28.73 3.92
CA TYR A 18 -1.72 27.45 3.34
C TYR A 18 -1.46 27.33 1.82
N HIS A 19 -1.68 28.40 1.06
CA HIS A 19 -1.44 28.42 -0.39
C HIS A 19 0.06 28.30 -0.75
N ARG A 20 0.97 28.80 0.10
CA ARG A 20 2.43 28.65 -0.09
C ARG A 20 2.89 27.23 0.18
N ARG A 21 2.29 26.57 1.19
CA ARG A 21 2.62 25.18 1.54
C ARG A 21 2.33 24.20 0.40
N HIS A 22 1.38 24.52 -0.47
CA HIS A 22 1.13 23.71 -1.67
C HIS A 22 2.39 23.56 -2.54
N ARG A 23 3.16 24.63 -2.73
CA ARG A 23 4.42 24.59 -3.50
C ARG A 23 5.53 23.86 -2.74
N GLU A 24 5.55 23.93 -1.42
CA GLU A 24 6.52 23.23 -0.58
C GLU A 24 6.30 21.71 -0.59
N MET A 25 5.05 21.28 -0.82
CA MET A 25 4.61 19.88 -0.87
C MET A 25 4.73 19.26 -2.27
N SER A 26 5.81 19.57 -2.99
CA SER A 26 6.09 19.00 -4.32
C SER A 26 6.96 17.76 -4.23
N ALA A 27 6.61 16.73 -4.99
CA ALA A 27 7.42 15.54 -5.20
C ALA A 27 8.04 15.55 -6.61
N PRO A 28 9.23 14.95 -6.80
CA PRO A 28 9.79 14.70 -8.12
C PRO A 28 8.87 13.78 -8.95
N VAL A 29 8.75 14.08 -10.24
CA VAL A 29 8.14 13.15 -11.22
C VAL A 29 9.20 12.13 -11.64
N ASP A 30 8.79 10.90 -11.94
CA ASP A 30 9.74 9.89 -12.39
C ASP A 30 10.51 10.32 -13.66
N LYS A 31 11.78 9.92 -13.76
CA LYS A 31 12.64 10.33 -14.88
C LYS A 31 12.19 9.70 -16.19
N SER A 32 11.83 8.42 -16.16
CA SER A 32 11.45 7.69 -17.37
C SER A 32 10.09 8.16 -17.88
N LEU A 33 9.14 8.48 -16.99
CA LEU A 33 7.88 9.14 -17.38
C LEU A 33 8.15 10.45 -18.13
N ARG A 34 9.00 11.31 -17.58
CA ARG A 34 9.30 12.60 -18.22
C ARG A 34 9.95 12.45 -19.59
N GLU A 35 10.80 11.45 -19.77
CA GLU A 35 11.49 11.18 -21.05
C GLU A 35 10.50 10.67 -22.11
N LYS A 36 9.61 9.74 -21.73
CA LYS A 36 8.52 9.26 -22.60
C LYS A 36 7.59 10.40 -23.02
N GLN A 37 7.17 11.23 -22.07
CA GLN A 37 6.29 12.36 -22.36
C GLN A 37 6.98 13.41 -23.23
N LEU A 38 8.29 13.64 -23.02
CA LEU A 38 9.08 14.53 -23.89
C LEU A 38 9.12 14.02 -25.33
N ALA A 39 9.26 12.71 -25.54
CA ALA A 39 9.20 12.09 -26.86
C ALA A 39 7.83 12.26 -27.53
N ARG A 40 6.74 12.29 -26.74
CA ARG A 40 5.37 12.61 -27.19
C ARG A 40 5.11 14.11 -27.41
N GLY A 41 6.12 14.97 -27.17
CA GLY A 41 6.01 16.43 -27.31
C GLY A 41 5.50 17.15 -26.05
N PHE A 42 5.26 16.43 -24.95
CA PHE A 42 4.84 17.00 -23.67
C PHE A 42 6.04 17.23 -22.75
N ARG A 43 6.33 18.49 -22.41
CA ARG A 43 7.33 18.79 -21.38
C ARG A 43 6.71 18.76 -19.99
N TYR A 44 6.99 17.70 -19.25
CA TYR A 44 6.61 17.59 -17.84
C TYR A 44 7.58 18.39 -16.95
N PRO A 45 7.09 19.08 -15.90
CA PRO A 45 7.96 19.71 -14.92
C PRO A 45 8.74 18.66 -14.13
N ARG A 46 9.93 19.04 -13.63
CA ARG A 46 10.78 18.13 -12.84
C ARG A 46 10.09 17.62 -11.57
N SER A 47 9.28 18.47 -10.95
CA SER A 47 8.54 18.18 -9.72
C SER A 47 7.17 18.85 -9.76
N MET A 48 6.16 18.20 -9.20
CA MET A 48 4.80 18.71 -9.11
C MET A 48 4.27 18.63 -7.68
N PRO A 49 3.39 19.55 -7.26
CA PRO A 49 2.65 19.43 -6.01
C PRO A 49 1.83 18.14 -5.98
N VAL A 50 1.98 17.35 -4.91
CA VAL A 50 1.25 16.09 -4.75
C VAL A 50 -0.24 16.36 -4.48
N ARG A 51 -1.13 15.59 -5.10
CA ARG A 51 -2.57 15.59 -4.81
C ARG A 51 -3.04 14.20 -4.38
N LYS A 52 -4.23 14.16 -3.78
CA LYS A 52 -4.97 12.92 -3.57
C LYS A 52 -5.26 12.32 -4.94
N GLY A 53 -5.06 11.01 -5.10
CA GLY A 53 -5.28 10.32 -6.38
C GLY A 53 -4.01 10.02 -7.16
N ASP A 54 -2.93 10.80 -6.96
CA ASP A 54 -1.63 10.52 -7.59
C ASP A 54 -1.12 9.14 -7.15
N ARG A 55 -0.57 8.36 -8.09
CA ARG A 55 0.17 7.12 -7.79
C ARG A 55 1.64 7.48 -7.60
N VAL A 56 2.17 7.07 -6.45
CA VAL A 56 3.50 7.44 -5.98
C VAL A 56 4.29 6.21 -5.56
N LEU A 57 5.60 6.29 -5.73
CA LEU A 57 6.57 5.34 -5.20
C LEU A 57 7.24 5.92 -3.96
N ILE A 58 7.37 5.12 -2.91
CA ILE A 58 8.16 5.49 -1.74
C ILE A 58 9.62 5.08 -2.00
N VAL A 59 10.51 6.05 -2.14
CA VAL A 59 11.92 5.79 -2.52
C VAL A 59 12.84 5.70 -1.30
N ARG A 60 12.47 6.36 -0.20
CA ARG A 60 13.31 6.48 1.01
C ARG A 60 12.50 6.20 2.27
N GLY A 61 13.16 5.56 3.23
CA GLY A 61 12.60 5.24 4.55
C GLY A 61 12.13 3.78 4.64
N GLU A 62 11.47 3.47 5.75
CA GLU A 62 10.98 2.13 6.09
C GLU A 62 9.92 1.61 5.10
N GLY A 63 9.08 2.51 4.56
CA GLY A 63 8.07 2.16 3.56
C GLY A 63 8.58 2.04 2.14
N LYS A 64 9.89 1.87 1.91
CA LYS A 64 10.44 1.81 0.56
C LYS A 64 9.93 0.55 -0.15
N SER A 65 9.10 0.74 -1.17
CA SER A 65 8.55 -0.33 -1.99
C SER A 65 8.92 -0.13 -3.47
N LYS A 66 8.74 -1.18 -4.27
CA LYS A 66 8.76 -1.09 -5.75
C LYS A 66 7.37 -0.87 -6.34
N SER A 67 6.32 -1.06 -5.55
CA SER A 67 4.93 -0.86 -5.95
C SER A 67 4.56 0.61 -5.96
N ALA A 68 3.88 1.03 -7.03
CA ALA A 68 3.19 2.30 -7.07
C ALA A 68 1.95 2.23 -6.18
N THR A 69 1.76 3.23 -5.32
CA THR A 69 0.63 3.27 -4.40
C THR A 69 -0.08 4.61 -4.46
N LYS A 70 -1.39 4.60 -4.27
CA LYS A 70 -2.21 5.81 -4.36
C LYS A 70 -2.06 6.69 -3.12
N VAL A 71 -2.07 8.01 -3.32
CA VAL A 71 -2.10 8.97 -2.22
C VAL A 71 -3.52 9.09 -1.65
N ALA A 72 -3.69 8.70 -0.39
CA ALA A 72 -4.97 8.78 0.32
C ALA A 72 -5.31 10.21 0.75
N LYS A 73 -4.34 10.88 1.39
CA LYS A 73 -4.55 12.20 1.99
C LYS A 73 -3.29 13.05 1.96
N VAL A 74 -3.46 14.34 1.68
CA VAL A 74 -2.40 15.35 1.75
C VAL A 74 -2.74 16.36 2.85
N ASP A 75 -1.98 16.34 3.94
CA ASP A 75 -2.10 17.32 5.03
C ASP A 75 -1.05 18.43 4.86
N ARG A 76 -1.49 19.57 4.35
CA ARG A 76 -0.62 20.75 4.17
C ARG A 76 -0.36 21.48 5.49
N LYS A 77 -1.18 21.28 6.54
CA LYS A 77 -0.93 21.88 7.85
C LYS A 77 0.26 21.19 8.51
N ALA A 78 0.26 19.86 8.51
CA ALA A 78 1.36 19.04 9.02
C ALA A 78 2.55 18.96 8.06
N ARG A 79 2.35 19.28 6.77
CA ARG A 79 3.31 19.06 5.66
C ARG A 79 3.64 17.57 5.49
N LYS A 80 2.63 16.72 5.63
CA LYS A 80 2.74 15.26 5.54
C LYS A 80 1.75 14.71 4.52
N ILE A 81 2.12 13.59 3.93
CA ILE A 81 1.33 12.83 2.97
C ILE A 81 1.05 11.46 3.59
N TYR A 82 -0.14 10.95 3.35
CA TYR A 82 -0.54 9.61 3.74
C TYR A 82 -0.81 8.82 2.46
N VAL A 83 -0.11 7.70 2.36
CA VAL A 83 -0.18 6.78 1.22
C VAL A 83 -0.99 5.56 1.65
N GLU A 84 -1.77 5.00 0.74
CA GLU A 84 -2.49 3.74 1.01
C GLU A 84 -1.48 2.61 1.30
N GLY A 85 -1.84 1.60 2.09
CA GLY A 85 -0.95 0.49 2.46
C GLY A 85 0.25 0.84 3.37
N PHE A 86 0.62 2.12 3.54
CA PHE A 86 1.67 2.51 4.48
C PHE A 86 1.09 2.85 5.86
N THR A 87 0.81 1.79 6.63
CA THR A 87 0.19 1.86 7.95
C THR A 87 1.14 1.39 9.05
N TYR A 88 0.75 1.65 10.29
CA TYR A 88 1.35 1.07 11.50
C TYR A 88 0.24 0.70 12.47
N PHE A 89 0.46 -0.37 13.24
CA PHE A 89 -0.46 -0.81 14.28
C PHE A 89 -0.15 -0.08 15.60
N LYS A 90 -1.20 0.35 16.30
CA LYS A 90 -1.10 0.73 17.70
C LYS A 90 -1.13 -0.51 18.60
N SER A 91 -0.76 -0.34 19.88
CA SER A 91 -0.93 -1.36 20.92
C SER A 91 -2.35 -1.93 21.00
N ASP A 92 -3.33 -1.09 20.65
CA ASP A 92 -4.75 -1.42 20.70
C ASP A 92 -5.22 -2.21 19.46
N GLY A 93 -4.31 -2.54 18.53
CA GLY A 93 -4.59 -3.26 17.28
C GLY A 93 -5.18 -2.40 16.16
N THR A 94 -5.47 -1.11 16.41
CA THR A 94 -5.98 -0.22 15.36
C THR A 94 -4.89 0.16 14.36
N GLU A 95 -5.19 0.03 13.07
CA GLU A 95 -4.34 0.48 11.96
C GLU A 95 -4.45 1.99 11.71
N LEU A 96 -3.30 2.66 11.61
CA LEU A 96 -3.23 4.06 11.25
C LEU A 96 -2.21 4.30 10.16
N GLN A 97 -2.55 5.22 9.25
CA GLN A 97 -1.62 5.61 8.19
C GLN A 97 -0.41 6.36 8.77
N ARG A 98 0.78 5.95 8.35
CA ARG A 98 2.03 6.60 8.76
C ARG A 98 2.29 7.83 7.88
N PRO A 99 2.62 9.00 8.45
CA PRO A 99 2.87 10.20 7.69
C PRO A 99 4.24 10.17 6.98
N ILE A 100 4.28 10.57 5.71
CA ILE A 100 5.48 10.65 4.86
C ILE A 100 5.74 12.09 4.40
N ASP A 101 7.02 12.44 4.22
CA ASP A 101 7.41 13.68 3.55
C ASP A 101 7.39 13.55 2.02
N PRO A 102 6.92 14.58 1.28
CA PRO A 102 6.85 14.56 -0.20
C PRO A 102 8.19 14.34 -0.88
N SER A 103 9.30 14.73 -0.24
CA SER A 103 10.66 14.56 -0.77
C SER A 103 11.13 13.10 -0.81
N ASN A 104 10.43 12.21 -0.11
CA ASN A 104 10.73 10.78 -0.09
C ASN A 104 9.91 9.99 -1.12
N LEU A 105 8.99 10.67 -1.81
CA LEU A 105 8.12 10.11 -2.82
C LEU A 105 8.62 10.48 -4.22
N VAL A 106 8.26 9.65 -5.20
CA VAL A 106 8.33 9.96 -6.63
C VAL A 106 6.94 9.74 -7.22
N ILE A 107 6.45 10.67 -8.03
CA ILE A 107 5.18 10.52 -8.75
C ILE A 107 5.44 9.65 -9.98
N ILE A 108 4.74 8.52 -10.07
CA ILE A 108 4.75 7.63 -11.24
C ILE A 108 3.60 8.02 -12.16
N ASN A 109 2.36 8.02 -11.66
CA ASN A 109 1.18 8.35 -12.43
C ASN A 109 0.44 9.55 -11.79
N PRO A 110 0.50 10.75 -12.39
CA PRO A 110 -0.18 11.95 -11.89
C PRO A 110 -1.67 12.01 -12.27
N ASP A 111 -2.55 12.31 -11.31
CA ASP A 111 -3.99 12.48 -11.61
C ASP A 111 -4.27 13.84 -12.29
N TRP A 112 -4.77 13.78 -13.53
CA TRP A 112 -5.14 14.92 -14.37
C TRP A 112 -6.63 15.27 -14.35
N SER A 113 -7.45 14.73 -13.46
CA SER A 113 -8.88 15.05 -13.35
C SER A 113 -9.17 16.56 -13.20
N ASP A 114 -8.28 17.33 -12.57
CA ASP A 114 -8.45 18.76 -12.30
C ASP A 114 -7.92 19.67 -13.42
N ILE A 115 -8.81 20.49 -13.98
CA ILE A 115 -8.52 21.55 -14.97
C ILE A 115 -7.39 22.49 -14.51
N TYR A 116 -7.32 22.84 -13.22
CA TYR A 116 -6.26 23.73 -12.73
C TYR A 116 -4.90 23.04 -12.63
N ARG A 117 -4.86 21.71 -12.46
CA ARG A 117 -3.61 20.96 -12.50
C ARG A 117 -3.08 20.90 -13.94
N ARG A 118 -3.97 20.67 -14.92
CA ARG A 118 -3.65 20.71 -16.36
C ARG A 118 -2.99 22.03 -16.79
N LYS A 119 -3.41 23.15 -16.18
CA LYS A 119 -2.78 24.47 -16.40
C LYS A 119 -1.29 24.56 -16.00
N LEU A 120 -0.73 23.56 -15.32
CA LEU A 120 0.72 23.47 -15.11
C LEU A 120 1.45 23.13 -16.42
N LEU A 121 0.90 22.23 -17.21
CA LEU A 121 1.47 21.77 -18.47
C LEU A 121 1.26 22.80 -19.59
N THR A 122 0.10 23.47 -19.64
CA THR A 122 -0.19 24.52 -20.63
C THR A 122 0.70 25.75 -20.50
N ARG A 123 1.41 25.92 -19.37
CA ARG A 123 2.37 27.01 -19.18
C ARG A 123 3.72 26.73 -19.84
N VAL A 124 4.03 25.46 -20.06
CA VAL A 124 5.32 25.00 -20.54
C VAL A 124 5.23 24.55 -22.00
N ASN A 125 4.08 24.00 -22.39
CA ASN A 125 3.79 23.55 -23.75
C ASN A 125 2.79 24.53 -24.38
N GLU A 126 3.10 25.09 -25.55
CA GLU A 126 2.20 25.97 -26.27
C GLU A 126 0.96 25.19 -26.77
N SER A 127 -0.23 25.74 -26.48
CA SER A 127 -1.56 25.31 -26.97
C SER A 127 -1.85 23.80 -26.95
N ILE A 128 -1.86 23.19 -25.76
CA ILE A 128 -2.51 21.88 -25.56
C ILE A 128 -4.01 22.11 -25.38
N GLU A 129 -4.81 21.60 -26.31
CA GLU A 129 -6.25 21.43 -26.11
C GLU A 129 -6.49 20.15 -25.29
N TRP A 130 -6.96 20.33 -24.05
CA TRP A 130 -7.30 19.23 -23.16
C TRP A 130 -8.68 18.65 -23.52
N THR A 131 -8.74 17.94 -24.64
CA THR A 131 -9.91 17.15 -25.03
C THR A 131 -9.96 15.83 -24.27
N ASP A 132 -11.13 15.22 -24.15
CA ASP A 132 -11.30 13.93 -23.46
C ASP A 132 -10.46 12.81 -24.11
N SER A 133 -10.26 12.88 -25.43
CA SER A 133 -9.35 11.99 -26.16
C SER A 133 -7.90 12.15 -25.71
N ALA A 134 -7.41 13.39 -25.63
CA ALA A 134 -6.02 13.65 -25.23
C ALA A 134 -5.73 13.22 -23.78
N ILE A 135 -6.75 13.27 -22.91
CA ILE A 135 -6.65 12.79 -21.53
C ILE A 135 -6.55 11.27 -21.52
N SER A 136 -7.40 10.59 -22.27
CA SER A 136 -7.36 9.13 -22.40
C SER A 136 -6.01 8.64 -22.94
N ASP A 137 -5.45 9.32 -23.95
CA ASP A 137 -4.16 8.96 -24.53
C ASP A 137 -2.98 9.18 -23.57
N LEU A 138 -3.09 10.19 -22.69
CA LEU A 138 -2.11 10.46 -21.64
C LEU A 138 -2.23 9.47 -20.48
N GLU A 139 -3.45 9.16 -20.04
CA GLU A 139 -3.73 8.21 -18.97
C GLU A 139 -3.26 6.81 -19.37
N ALA A 140 -3.56 6.35 -20.59
CA ALA A 140 -3.06 5.08 -21.11
C ALA A 140 -1.52 5.01 -21.13
N ALA A 141 -0.85 6.11 -21.49
CA ALA A 141 0.62 6.21 -21.46
C ALA A 141 1.22 6.06 -20.06
N GLU A 142 0.53 6.66 -19.09
CA GLU A 142 0.94 6.73 -17.70
C GLU A 142 0.67 5.40 -17.01
N ASP A 143 -0.41 4.71 -17.36
CA ASP A 143 -0.73 3.35 -16.92
C ASP A 143 0.27 2.33 -17.48
N GLU A 144 0.57 2.37 -18.78
CA GLU A 144 1.64 1.55 -19.40
C GLU A 144 2.99 1.78 -18.71
N HIS A 145 3.31 3.04 -18.37
CA HIS A 145 4.54 3.39 -17.67
C HIS A 145 4.56 2.88 -16.23
N GLU A 146 3.42 2.89 -15.57
CA GLU A 146 3.26 2.32 -14.24
C GLU A 146 3.51 0.80 -14.26
N GLU A 147 2.91 0.08 -15.20
CA GLU A 147 3.14 -1.36 -15.39
C GLU A 147 4.63 -1.68 -15.65
N GLU A 148 5.28 -0.92 -16.54
CA GLU A 148 6.70 -1.11 -16.80
C GLU A 148 7.60 -0.82 -15.58
N THR A 149 7.26 0.20 -14.79
CA THR A 149 8.12 0.62 -13.66
C THR A 149 7.94 -0.24 -12.43
N VAL A 150 6.74 -0.77 -12.21
CA VAL A 150 6.45 -1.70 -11.13
C VAL A 150 6.89 -3.13 -11.52
N GLY A 151 7.15 -3.38 -12.81
CA GLY A 151 7.37 -4.70 -13.38
C GLY A 151 6.03 -5.45 -13.45
N PRO A 152 5.96 -6.60 -14.16
CA PRO A 152 4.84 -7.49 -13.95
C PRO A 152 4.82 -7.78 -12.45
N ILE A 153 3.72 -7.40 -11.79
CA ILE A 153 3.27 -8.16 -10.63
C ILE A 153 3.07 -9.53 -11.24
N VAL A 154 4.11 -10.37 -11.21
CA VAL A 154 3.88 -11.76 -11.46
C VAL A 154 2.87 -12.12 -10.39
N GLU A 155 1.70 -12.58 -10.84
CA GLU A 155 0.67 -13.12 -9.99
C GLU A 155 1.26 -14.15 -9.02
N GLU A 156 2.48 -14.67 -9.28
CA GLU A 156 3.39 -15.30 -8.33
C GLU A 156 3.52 -14.59 -6.98
N THR A 157 3.45 -13.27 -6.77
CA THR A 157 3.52 -12.75 -5.37
C THR A 157 2.19 -12.82 -4.64
N THR A 158 1.06 -12.88 -5.35
CA THR A 158 -0.26 -13.14 -4.76
C THR A 158 -0.57 -14.61 -4.70
N GLU A 159 0.04 -15.43 -5.55
CA GLU A 159 0.03 -16.88 -5.54
C GLU A 159 1.02 -17.39 -4.52
N GLU A 160 2.25 -16.88 -4.41
CA GLU A 160 3.23 -17.17 -3.35
C GLU A 160 2.78 -16.57 -2.02
N ALA A 161 2.11 -15.41 -1.96
CA ALA A 161 1.53 -14.96 -0.69
C ALA A 161 0.22 -15.70 -0.35
N ASN A 162 -0.56 -16.17 -1.33
CA ASN A 162 -1.67 -17.09 -1.05
C ASN A 162 -1.19 -18.51 -0.79
N GLU A 163 -0.06 -18.95 -1.34
CA GLU A 163 0.55 -20.26 -1.15
C GLU A 163 1.32 -20.23 0.16
N GLU A 164 2.01 -19.17 0.54
CA GLU A 164 2.59 -19.03 1.88
C GLU A 164 1.50 -18.85 2.94
N VAL A 165 0.36 -18.19 2.64
CA VAL A 165 -0.79 -18.11 3.57
C VAL A 165 -1.60 -19.42 3.58
N LYS A 166 -1.71 -20.14 2.45
CA LYS A 166 -2.33 -21.47 2.40
C LYS A 166 -1.43 -22.54 2.99
N GLU A 167 -0.13 -22.53 2.77
CA GLU A 167 0.86 -23.46 3.34
C GLU A 167 1.08 -23.18 4.83
N ALA A 168 0.95 -21.92 5.29
CA ALA A 168 0.97 -21.60 6.71
C ALA A 168 -0.36 -21.92 7.43
N GLU A 169 -1.49 -21.98 6.70
CA GLU A 169 -2.79 -22.45 7.23
C GLU A 169 -3.01 -23.97 7.03
N GLU A 170 -2.30 -24.62 6.10
CA GLU A 170 -2.41 -26.04 5.75
C GLU A 170 -1.18 -26.88 6.14
N GLU A 171 -0.62 -26.69 7.34
CA GLU A 171 0.07 -27.78 8.04
C GLU A 171 -0.17 -27.71 9.57
N GLU A 172 -1.40 -28.00 9.99
CA GLU A 172 -1.61 -29.24 10.72
C GLU A 172 -2.75 -30.00 10.03
N PRO A 173 -2.50 -31.17 9.40
CA PRO A 173 -3.59 -32.11 9.22
C PRO A 173 -4.01 -32.54 10.62
N VAL A 174 -5.11 -31.97 11.13
CA VAL A 174 -5.90 -32.68 12.13
C VAL A 174 -6.39 -33.92 11.38
N GLU A 175 -5.66 -35.03 11.49
CA GLU A 175 -6.23 -36.32 11.15
C GLU A 175 -7.55 -36.40 11.93
N GLU A 176 -8.67 -36.35 11.23
CA GLU A 176 -9.96 -36.73 11.79
C GLU A 176 -9.87 -38.23 12.11
N ILE A 177 -9.26 -38.55 13.25
CA ILE A 177 -9.17 -39.92 13.73
C ILE A 177 -10.61 -40.34 14.07
N ASN A 178 -11.16 -41.21 13.24
CA ASN A 178 -12.50 -41.75 13.43
C ASN A 178 -12.53 -42.71 14.63
N TYR A 179 -12.80 -42.17 15.82
CA TYR A 179 -12.82 -42.90 17.10
C TYR A 179 -13.89 -44.00 17.19
N ASP A 180 -14.87 -44.06 16.28
CA ASP A 180 -16.00 -45.00 16.37
C ASP A 180 -15.55 -46.47 16.20
N ASN A 181 -14.51 -46.69 15.41
CA ASN A 181 -13.98 -48.03 15.11
C ASN A 181 -12.83 -48.49 16.02
N MET A 182 -12.32 -47.64 16.91
CA MET A 182 -11.21 -48.02 17.80
C MET A 182 -11.65 -49.01 18.89
N LYS A 183 -10.71 -49.85 19.36
CA LYS A 183 -10.96 -50.73 20.50
C LYS A 183 -11.00 -49.92 21.79
N VAL A 184 -11.68 -50.47 22.80
CA VAL A 184 -11.81 -49.82 24.12
C VAL A 184 -10.46 -49.61 24.80
N SER A 185 -9.47 -50.46 24.53
CA SER A 185 -8.08 -50.27 25.00
C SER A 185 -7.50 -48.96 24.48
N ASP A 186 -7.58 -48.77 23.18
CA ASP A 186 -6.92 -47.69 22.44
C ASP A 186 -7.59 -46.35 22.77
N LEU A 187 -8.93 -46.35 22.96
CA LEU A 187 -9.69 -45.19 23.43
C LEU A 187 -9.28 -44.77 24.86
N LYS A 188 -8.95 -45.73 25.74
CA LYS A 188 -8.49 -45.43 27.11
C LYS A 188 -7.06 -44.90 27.13
N GLU A 189 -6.20 -45.39 26.25
CA GLU A 189 -4.84 -44.88 26.09
C GLU A 189 -4.86 -43.44 25.58
N ALA A 190 -5.65 -43.15 24.54
CA ALA A 190 -5.83 -41.79 24.02
C ALA A 190 -6.41 -40.83 25.08
N LEU A 191 -7.37 -41.29 25.90
CA LEU A 191 -7.89 -40.48 27.02
C LEU A 191 -6.83 -40.25 28.12
N LYS A 192 -5.96 -41.24 28.38
CA LYS A 192 -4.89 -41.12 29.37
C LYS A 192 -3.80 -40.14 28.92
N GLU A 193 -3.46 -40.13 27.63
CA GLU A 193 -2.54 -39.15 27.02
C GLU A 193 -3.09 -37.72 27.12
N LYS A 194 -4.41 -37.56 26.91
CA LYS A 194 -5.12 -36.29 27.09
C LYS A 194 -5.47 -35.95 28.55
N GLY A 195 -5.11 -36.80 29.51
CA GLY A 195 -5.36 -36.58 30.94
C GLY A 195 -6.83 -36.66 31.38
N LEU A 196 -7.69 -37.31 30.58
CA LEU A 196 -9.14 -37.44 30.81
C LEU A 196 -9.50 -38.77 31.53
N PRO A 197 -10.66 -38.84 32.20
CA PRO A 197 -11.10 -40.07 32.88
C PRO A 197 -11.35 -41.26 31.95
N VAL A 198 -10.73 -42.40 32.26
CA VAL A 198 -10.74 -43.65 31.45
C VAL A 198 -11.87 -44.64 31.79
N GLY A 199 -12.82 -44.26 32.66
CA GLY A 199 -13.93 -45.10 33.09
C GLY A 199 -15.20 -44.85 32.28
N GLY A 200 -15.97 -45.90 31.97
CA GLY A 200 -17.25 -45.77 31.26
C GLY A 200 -17.45 -46.81 30.15
N LYS A 201 -18.59 -46.68 29.45
CA LYS A 201 -18.89 -47.46 28.25
C LYS A 201 -18.14 -46.91 27.02
N LYS A 202 -17.99 -47.73 25.97
CA LYS A 202 -17.25 -47.34 24.75
C LYS A 202 -17.74 -46.01 24.14
N SER A 203 -19.06 -45.77 24.10
CA SER A 203 -19.63 -44.52 23.58
C SER A 203 -19.20 -43.31 24.40
N GLU A 204 -19.23 -43.39 25.73
CA GLU A 204 -18.85 -42.27 26.61
C GLU A 204 -17.36 -41.92 26.48
N LEU A 205 -16.50 -42.89 26.15
CA LEU A 205 -15.08 -42.63 25.89
C LEU A 205 -14.89 -41.91 24.54
N ILE A 206 -15.69 -42.27 23.54
CA ILE A 206 -15.70 -41.61 22.22
C ILE A 206 -16.21 -40.17 22.33
N ASP A 207 -17.32 -39.95 23.04
CA ASP A 207 -17.93 -38.63 23.21
C ASP A 207 -16.97 -37.65 23.92
N ARG A 208 -16.19 -38.14 24.89
CA ARG A 208 -15.13 -37.36 25.56
C ARG A 208 -13.97 -37.03 24.63
N LEU A 209 -13.59 -37.94 23.73
CA LEU A 209 -12.53 -37.69 22.74
C LEU A 209 -12.97 -36.73 21.64
N LYS A 210 -14.25 -36.76 21.27
CA LYS A 210 -14.88 -35.81 20.33
C LYS A 210 -15.19 -34.44 20.97
N GLY A 211 -15.06 -34.31 22.29
CA GLY A 211 -15.32 -33.05 23.01
C GLY A 211 -16.80 -32.74 23.24
N GLU A 212 -17.70 -33.70 23.02
CA GLU A 212 -19.17 -33.52 23.08
C GLU A 212 -19.76 -33.81 24.48
N SER A 213 -18.96 -33.77 25.55
CA SER A 213 -19.47 -34.03 26.89
C SER A 213 -20.22 -32.81 27.47
N LYS A 214 -21.51 -32.98 27.75
CA LYS A 214 -22.32 -32.09 28.62
C LYS A 214 -21.91 -32.17 30.08
#